data_AF-A0A6B2T8X8-F1
#
_entry.id   AF-A0A6B2T8X8-F1
#
_cell.length_a   1.000
_cell.length_b   1.000
_cell.length_c   1.000
_cell.angle_alpha   90.00
_cell.angle_beta   90.00
_cell.angle_gamma   90.00
#
_symmetry.space_group_name_H-M   'P 1'
#
loop_
_entity.id
_entity.type
_entity.pdbx_description
1 polymer ?
#
loop_
_entity_poly.entity_id
_entity_poly.type
_entity_poly.pdbx_seq_one_letter_code
_entity_poly.pdbx_strand_id
1 'polypeptide(L)'
;MARFNTKSVKARVTSAVKSTGRTTRTHEGGRGHLRDARSELFLLSVANFVSQQTFYETGDRRDDRFAALVRRLAVEDPEWTAGLLGWLRGDGNLRTASLVGAAEYVKARLDADATGGPTGRQVVASVLRRPDEPGELLGYWTSTYGRAIPKPVKRGVADAVRRLYTKKSLLKYDTA
;
A
#
# COMPACT_ATOMS: atom_id res chain seq x y z
N MET A 1 17.44 -28.94 -15.90
CA MET A 1 16.86 -28.68 -14.55
C MET A 1 17.38 -27.34 -14.05
N ALA A 2 16.52 -26.52 -13.43
CA ALA A 2 16.93 -25.21 -12.91
C ALA A 2 17.99 -25.38 -11.81
N ARG A 3 18.99 -24.49 -11.82
CA ARG A 3 20.22 -24.50 -10.99
C ARG A 3 20.00 -24.58 -9.48
N PHE A 4 18.75 -24.38 -9.03
CA PHE A 4 18.37 -24.24 -7.62
C PHE A 4 17.61 -25.45 -7.04
N ASN A 5 17.36 -26.52 -7.81
CA ASN A 5 16.66 -27.69 -7.30
C ASN A 5 17.63 -28.78 -6.83
N THR A 6 17.80 -28.93 -5.51
CA THR A 6 18.56 -30.03 -4.89
C THR A 6 17.60 -31.07 -4.30
N LYS A 7 17.78 -32.34 -4.69
CA LYS A 7 16.89 -33.48 -4.35
C LYS A 7 16.75 -33.75 -2.84
N SER A 8 17.63 -33.19 -2.01
CA SER A 8 17.73 -33.46 -0.57
C SER A 8 17.08 -32.41 0.32
N VAL A 9 16.55 -31.30 -0.22
CA VAL A 9 15.92 -30.25 0.59
C VAL A 9 14.47 -30.65 0.89
N LYS A 10 14.20 -31.04 2.14
CA LYS A 10 12.82 -31.09 2.65
C LYS A 10 12.25 -29.67 2.60
N ALA A 11 11.23 -29.44 1.78
CA ALA A 11 10.58 -28.14 1.68
C ALA A 11 10.07 -27.70 3.06
N ARG A 12 10.49 -26.53 3.53
CA ARG A 12 9.71 -25.82 4.56
C ARG A 12 8.41 -25.38 3.88
N VAL A 13 7.33 -26.13 4.13
CA VAL A 13 6.06 -26.04 3.39
C VAL A 13 5.21 -24.82 3.82
N THR A 14 5.67 -24.01 4.78
CA THR A 14 4.88 -22.89 5.29
C THR A 14 5.26 -21.59 4.61
N SER A 15 4.38 -21.12 3.73
CA SER A 15 4.43 -19.76 3.15
C SER A 15 3.49 -18.84 3.93
N ALA A 16 3.94 -17.60 4.18
CA ALA A 16 3.07 -16.55 4.72
C ALA A 16 2.05 -16.07 3.67
N VAL A 17 2.38 -16.21 2.38
CA VAL A 17 1.46 -16.00 1.26
C VAL A 17 0.64 -17.28 1.09
N LYS A 18 -0.67 -17.18 1.35
CA LYS A 18 -1.62 -18.28 1.32
C LYS A 18 -2.59 -18.18 0.14
N SER A 19 -3.23 -19.31 -0.15
CA SER A 19 -4.34 -19.40 -1.09
C SER A 19 -5.60 -19.81 -0.35
N THR A 20 -6.76 -19.52 -0.93
CA THR A 20 -8.08 -19.89 -0.39
C THR A 20 -8.45 -21.35 -0.64
N GLY A 21 -7.62 -22.11 -1.37
CA GLY A 21 -7.95 -23.44 -1.88
C GLY A 21 -8.85 -23.44 -3.13
N ARG A 22 -9.47 -22.31 -3.47
CA ARG A 22 -10.30 -22.16 -4.68
C ARG A 22 -9.41 -22.01 -5.92
N THR A 23 -9.86 -22.60 -7.02
CA THR A 23 -9.21 -22.47 -8.33
C THR A 23 -9.94 -21.45 -9.20
N THR A 24 -9.20 -20.88 -10.15
CA THR A 24 -9.72 -19.98 -11.19
C THR A 24 -9.01 -20.30 -12.51
N ARG A 25 -9.39 -19.63 -13.60
CA ARG A 25 -8.63 -19.67 -14.86
C ARG A 25 -7.72 -18.44 -14.97
N THR A 26 -6.52 -18.64 -15.47
CA THR A 26 -5.62 -17.53 -15.86
C THR A 26 -6.10 -16.91 -17.18
N HIS A 27 -5.52 -15.78 -17.57
CA HIS A 27 -5.82 -15.14 -18.86
C HIS A 27 -5.57 -16.06 -20.06
N GLU A 28 -4.56 -16.93 -19.97
CA GLU A 28 -4.25 -17.97 -20.97
C GLU A 28 -5.06 -19.27 -20.77
N GLY A 29 -6.15 -19.23 -19.99
CA GLY A 29 -7.06 -20.36 -19.78
C GLY A 29 -6.54 -21.50 -18.88
N GLY A 30 -5.29 -21.40 -18.40
CA GLY A 30 -4.66 -22.35 -17.49
C GLY A 30 -5.26 -22.33 -16.08
N ARG A 31 -4.98 -23.36 -15.27
CA ARG A 31 -5.48 -23.45 -13.89
C ARG A 31 -4.68 -22.52 -12.96
N GLY A 32 -5.37 -21.59 -12.32
CA GLY A 32 -4.84 -20.70 -11.28
C GLY A 32 -5.48 -20.95 -9.92
N HIS A 33 -4.94 -20.30 -8.89
CA HIS A 33 -5.42 -20.38 -7.50
C HIS A 33 -5.71 -18.99 -6.95
N LEU A 34 -6.85 -18.84 -6.27
CA LEU A 34 -7.23 -17.57 -5.63
C LEU A 34 -6.48 -17.39 -4.31
N ARG A 35 -5.93 -16.20 -4.12
CA ARG A 35 -5.25 -15.80 -2.88
C ARG A 35 -6.23 -15.23 -1.87
N ASP A 36 -5.90 -15.32 -0.59
CA ASP A 36 -6.61 -14.53 0.42
C ASP A 36 -6.23 -13.04 0.29
N ALA A 37 -7.06 -12.17 0.86
CA ALA A 37 -6.93 -10.74 0.70
C ALA A 37 -5.58 -10.18 1.22
N ARG A 38 -5.05 -10.70 2.34
CA ARG A 38 -3.75 -10.25 2.87
C ARG A 38 -2.62 -10.63 1.92
N SER A 39 -2.62 -11.89 1.48
CA SER A 39 -1.62 -12.40 0.54
C SER A 39 -1.66 -11.69 -0.82
N GLU A 40 -2.86 -11.40 -1.31
CA GLU A 40 -3.04 -10.66 -2.56
C GLU A 40 -2.60 -9.21 -2.43
N LEU A 41 -3.01 -8.52 -1.36
CA LEU A 41 -2.58 -7.14 -1.12
C LEU A 41 -1.07 -7.05 -0.94
N PHE A 42 -0.44 -7.96 -0.19
CA PHE A 42 1.00 -7.96 -0.01
C PHE A 42 1.74 -8.10 -1.35
N LEU A 43 1.41 -9.12 -2.14
CA LEU A 43 2.05 -9.34 -3.44
C LEU A 43 1.79 -8.19 -4.41
N LEU A 44 0.57 -7.66 -4.43
CA LEU A 44 0.24 -6.51 -5.25
C LEU A 44 1.04 -5.29 -4.78
N SER A 45 1.20 -5.06 -3.49
CA SER A 45 1.97 -3.93 -2.96
C SER A 45 3.46 -3.98 -3.34
N VAL A 46 4.07 -5.17 -3.33
CA VAL A 46 5.52 -5.34 -3.60
C VAL A 46 5.86 -5.52 -5.07
N ALA A 47 4.90 -5.93 -5.89
CA ALA A 47 5.08 -6.14 -7.33
C ALA A 47 4.28 -5.15 -8.20
N ASN A 48 3.47 -4.27 -7.61
CA ASN A 48 2.81 -3.17 -8.32
C ASN A 48 3.63 -1.89 -8.15
N PHE A 49 4.37 -1.57 -9.19
CA PHE A 49 4.79 -0.19 -9.40
C PHE A 49 3.57 0.52 -10.01
N VAL A 50 2.87 1.30 -9.19
CA VAL A 50 1.66 2.06 -9.55
C VAL A 50 1.80 2.68 -10.95
N SER A 51 0.72 2.63 -11.75
CA SER A 51 0.67 3.02 -13.17
C SER A 51 1.48 2.18 -14.18
N GLN A 52 2.17 1.10 -13.76
CA GLN A 52 2.88 0.23 -14.70
C GLN A 52 1.95 -0.81 -15.36
N GLN A 53 1.96 -0.80 -16.69
CA GLN A 53 1.34 -1.81 -17.54
C GLN A 53 2.07 -3.15 -17.38
N THR A 54 1.33 -4.24 -17.24
CA THR A 54 1.89 -5.60 -17.29
C THR A 54 1.34 -6.34 -18.51
N PHE A 55 1.94 -7.46 -18.88
CA PHE A 55 1.58 -8.20 -20.09
C PHE A 55 0.09 -8.57 -20.20
N TYR A 56 -0.59 -8.78 -19.06
CA TYR A 56 -2.01 -9.20 -19.02
C TYR A 56 -2.97 -8.19 -18.38
N GLU A 57 -2.47 -7.20 -17.64
CA GLU A 57 -3.30 -6.25 -16.91
C GLU A 57 -2.82 -4.81 -17.12
N THR A 58 -3.79 -3.91 -17.32
CA THR A 58 -3.56 -2.47 -17.40
C THR A 58 -3.24 -1.86 -16.04
N GLY A 59 -2.44 -0.79 -16.01
CA GLY A 59 -2.09 -0.08 -14.77
C GLY A 59 -3.32 0.30 -13.93
N ASP A 60 -4.33 0.91 -14.56
CA ASP A 60 -5.54 1.38 -13.87
C ASP A 60 -6.30 0.25 -13.16
N ARG A 61 -6.42 -0.92 -13.80
CA ARG A 61 -7.11 -2.08 -13.19
C ARG A 61 -6.34 -2.63 -11.98
N ARG A 62 -5.00 -2.56 -12.01
CA ARG A 62 -4.15 -2.96 -10.89
C ARG A 62 -4.28 -2.00 -9.73
N ASP A 63 -4.31 -0.71 -10.04
CA ASP A 63 -4.42 0.35 -9.04
C ASP A 63 -5.81 0.34 -8.39
N ASP A 64 -6.89 0.10 -9.15
CA ASP A 64 -8.24 -0.11 -8.62
C ASP A 64 -8.31 -1.31 -7.67
N ARG A 65 -7.71 -2.44 -8.06
CA ARG A 65 -7.67 -3.64 -7.22
C ARG A 65 -6.85 -3.40 -5.95
N PHE A 66 -5.73 -2.70 -6.06
CA PHE A 66 -4.92 -2.31 -4.92
C PHE A 66 -5.75 -1.46 -3.94
N ALA A 67 -6.39 -0.41 -4.44
CA ALA A 67 -7.24 0.46 -3.63
C ALA A 67 -8.37 -0.34 -2.97
N ALA A 68 -9.08 -1.19 -3.72
CA ALA A 68 -10.17 -2.01 -3.18
C ALA A 68 -9.70 -2.94 -2.04
N LEU A 69 -8.55 -3.61 -2.21
CA LEU A 69 -7.98 -4.48 -1.18
C LEU A 69 -7.54 -3.70 0.06
N VAL A 70 -6.89 -2.54 -0.11
CA VAL A 70 -6.52 -1.68 1.01
C VAL A 70 -7.76 -1.21 1.74
N ARG A 71 -8.78 -0.70 1.03
CA ARG A 71 -10.02 -0.21 1.65
C ARG A 71 -10.72 -1.29 2.46
N ARG A 72 -10.83 -2.51 1.90
CA ARG A 72 -11.41 -3.65 2.59
C ARG A 72 -10.65 -3.98 3.88
N LEU A 73 -9.34 -4.20 3.78
CA LEU A 73 -8.53 -4.62 4.92
C LEU A 73 -8.30 -3.49 5.94
N ALA A 74 -8.40 -2.23 5.54
CA ALA A 74 -8.38 -1.09 6.46
C ALA A 74 -9.53 -1.11 7.47
N VAL A 75 -10.64 -1.76 7.13
CA VAL A 75 -11.80 -1.93 8.01
C VAL A 75 -11.80 -3.30 8.67
N GLU A 76 -11.54 -4.37 7.90
CA GLU A 76 -11.55 -5.76 8.41
C GLU A 76 -10.36 -6.08 9.33
N ASP A 77 -9.21 -5.45 9.09
CA ASP A 77 -7.94 -5.76 9.75
C ASP A 77 -6.99 -4.55 9.81
N PRO A 78 -7.36 -3.52 10.59
CA PRO A 78 -6.72 -2.23 10.55
C PRO A 78 -5.27 -2.26 11.06
N GLU A 79 -4.94 -3.10 12.04
CA GLU A 79 -3.60 -3.25 12.59
C GLU A 79 -2.63 -3.81 11.56
N TRP A 80 -3.00 -4.92 10.90
CA TRP A 80 -2.16 -5.54 9.89
C TRP A 80 -1.97 -4.61 8.69
N THR A 81 -3.03 -3.95 8.23
CA THR A 81 -2.97 -3.04 7.09
C THR A 81 -2.09 -1.83 7.38
N ALA A 82 -2.24 -1.21 8.56
CA ALA A 82 -1.37 -0.12 8.99
C ALA A 82 0.10 -0.57 9.12
N GLY A 83 0.34 -1.78 9.64
CA GLY A 83 1.66 -2.38 9.72
C GLY A 83 2.30 -2.61 8.35
N LEU A 84 1.53 -3.12 7.38
CA LEU A 84 1.97 -3.29 5.99
C LEU A 84 2.37 -1.94 5.38
N LEU A 85 1.52 -0.91 5.48
CA LEU A 85 1.80 0.41 4.90
C LEU A 85 3.04 1.06 5.52
N GLY A 86 3.20 0.94 6.85
CA GLY A 86 4.41 1.39 7.53
C GLY A 86 5.67 0.64 7.08
N TRP A 87 5.58 -0.68 6.93
CA TRP A 87 6.69 -1.51 6.45
C TRP A 87 7.06 -1.22 4.99
N LEU A 88 6.06 -1.08 4.11
CA LEU A 88 6.26 -0.72 2.70
C LEU A 88 7.08 0.56 2.61
N ARG A 89 6.77 1.57 3.43
CA ARG A 89 7.55 2.81 3.42
C ARG A 89 8.91 2.65 4.10
N GLY A 90 8.97 1.91 5.20
CA GLY A 90 10.19 1.67 5.97
C GLY A 90 11.15 0.73 5.25
N ASP A 91 11.14 -0.53 5.66
CA ASP A 91 12.09 -1.54 5.21
C ASP A 91 11.85 -1.95 3.74
N GLY A 92 10.60 -1.89 3.26
CA GLY A 92 10.26 -2.18 1.88
C GLY A 92 10.74 -1.10 0.90
N ASN A 93 10.94 0.14 1.37
CA ASN A 93 11.30 1.32 0.57
C ASN A 93 10.40 1.55 -0.68
N LEU A 94 9.13 1.16 -0.61
CA LEU A 94 8.12 1.31 -1.64
C LEU A 94 7.26 2.55 -1.38
N ARG A 95 7.66 3.66 -1.98
CA ARG A 95 7.03 4.97 -1.75
C ARG A 95 5.57 5.03 -2.19
N THR A 96 5.29 4.85 -3.49
CA THR A 96 3.98 5.18 -4.06
C THR A 96 2.86 4.31 -3.48
N ALA A 97 3.08 2.99 -3.38
CA ALA A 97 2.11 2.08 -2.77
C ALA A 97 1.78 2.46 -1.31
N SER A 98 2.78 2.91 -0.54
CA SER A 98 2.57 3.34 0.84
C SER A 98 1.72 4.61 0.95
N LEU A 99 1.98 5.61 0.09
CA LEU A 99 1.27 6.89 0.12
C LEU A 99 -0.18 6.75 -0.35
N VAL A 100 -0.38 6.07 -1.49
CA VAL A 100 -1.72 5.76 -2.02
C VAL A 100 -2.47 4.91 -1.01
N GLY A 101 -1.86 3.84 -0.51
CA GLY A 101 -2.49 2.95 0.46
C GLY A 101 -2.87 3.66 1.77
N ALA A 102 -2.08 4.61 2.26
CA ALA A 102 -2.45 5.40 3.43
C ALA A 102 -3.66 6.31 3.16
N ALA A 103 -3.78 6.92 1.98
CA ALA A 103 -4.96 7.69 1.61
C ALA A 103 -6.21 6.80 1.51
N GLU A 104 -6.11 5.64 0.85
CA GLU A 104 -7.19 4.65 0.75
C GLU A 104 -7.62 4.13 2.13
N TYR A 105 -6.66 3.88 3.02
CA TYR A 105 -6.91 3.46 4.40
C TYR A 105 -7.76 4.48 5.16
N VAL A 106 -7.41 5.78 5.06
CA VAL A 106 -8.19 6.83 5.71
C VAL A 106 -9.58 6.94 5.10
N LYS A 107 -9.69 6.90 3.77
CA LYS A 107 -10.98 7.02 3.07
C LYS A 107 -11.94 5.91 3.51
N ALA A 108 -11.52 4.65 3.44
CA ALA A 108 -12.37 3.52 3.82
C ALA A 108 -12.83 3.59 5.27
N ARG A 109 -11.93 3.96 6.18
CA ARG A 109 -12.25 4.03 7.60
C ARG A 109 -13.22 5.17 7.93
N LEU A 110 -13.13 6.29 7.23
CA LEU A 110 -14.09 7.38 7.37
C LEU A 110 -15.45 6.99 6.81
N ASP A 111 -15.49 6.33 5.65
CA ASP A 111 -16.73 5.89 5.01
C ASP A 111 -17.46 4.82 5.86
N ALA A 112 -16.71 3.99 6.58
CA ALA A 112 -17.24 2.96 7.47
C ALA A 112 -17.45 3.43 8.93
N ASP A 113 -17.19 4.70 9.25
CA ASP A 113 -17.16 5.25 10.62
C ASP A 113 -16.36 4.38 11.62
N ALA A 114 -15.26 3.81 11.14
CA ALA A 114 -14.47 2.81 11.89
C ALA A 114 -13.51 3.50 12.87
N THR A 115 -13.69 3.24 14.16
CA THR A 115 -12.91 3.88 15.25
C THR A 115 -11.83 2.99 15.88
N GLY A 116 -11.89 1.66 15.71
CA GLY A 116 -10.95 0.70 16.32
C GLY A 116 -9.59 0.58 15.59
N GLY A 117 -8.51 0.32 16.32
CA GLY A 117 -7.17 0.13 15.74
C GLY A 117 -6.44 1.42 15.32
N PRO A 118 -5.36 1.33 14.53
CA PRO A 118 -4.52 2.48 14.19
C PRO A 118 -5.27 3.61 13.50
N THR A 119 -5.16 4.82 14.03
CA THR A 119 -5.90 5.96 13.49
C THR A 119 -5.36 6.38 12.12
N GLY A 120 -6.22 6.93 11.27
CA GLY A 120 -5.81 7.48 9.97
C GLY A 120 -4.70 8.53 10.09
N ARG A 121 -4.69 9.33 11.17
CA ARG A 121 -3.63 10.29 11.47
C ARG A 121 -2.28 9.59 11.66
N GLN A 122 -2.24 8.53 12.45
CA GLN A 122 -1.01 7.76 12.73
C GLN A 122 -0.48 7.10 11.46
N VAL A 123 -1.36 6.50 10.66
CA VAL A 123 -0.99 5.83 9.40
C VAL A 123 -0.43 6.83 8.38
N VAL A 124 -1.09 7.98 8.19
CA VAL A 124 -0.57 9.04 7.29
C VAL A 124 0.80 9.53 7.77
N ALA A 125 0.97 9.78 9.07
CA ALA A 125 2.24 10.27 9.60
C ALA A 125 3.38 9.23 9.48
N SER A 126 3.08 7.92 9.53
CA SER A 126 4.08 6.85 9.47
C SER A 126 4.65 6.64 8.07
N VAL A 127 3.84 6.80 7.03
CA VAL A 127 4.26 6.62 5.62
C VAL A 127 4.97 7.85 5.03
N LEU A 128 4.92 9.00 5.71
CA LEU A 128 5.61 10.22 5.28
C LEU A 128 7.02 10.27 5.87
N ARG A 129 8.03 10.12 5.01
CA ARG A 129 9.45 10.00 5.37
C ARG A 129 10.37 10.93 4.56
N ARG A 130 9.90 11.54 3.47
CA ARG A 130 10.66 12.55 2.70
C ARG A 130 9.90 13.88 2.56
N PRO A 131 10.61 15.01 2.42
CA PRO A 131 9.98 16.34 2.37
C PRO A 131 9.02 16.57 1.19
N ASP A 132 9.14 15.83 0.10
CA ASP A 132 8.27 15.91 -1.07
C ASP A 132 6.97 15.07 -0.94
N GLU A 133 6.95 14.09 -0.03
CA GLU A 133 5.85 13.14 0.12
C GLU A 133 4.56 13.74 0.69
N PRO A 134 4.58 14.73 1.61
CA PRO A 134 3.35 15.42 2.03
C PRO A 134 2.59 16.04 0.85
N GLY A 135 3.31 16.63 -0.11
CA GLY A 135 2.73 17.19 -1.32
C GLY A 135 2.12 16.11 -2.22
N GLU A 136 2.84 15.01 -2.42
CA GLU A 136 2.35 13.88 -3.23
C GLU A 136 1.07 13.25 -2.65
N LEU A 137 1.03 13.01 -1.34
CA LEU A 137 -0.16 12.44 -0.69
C LEU A 137 -1.38 13.38 -0.82
N LEU A 138 -1.17 14.69 -0.65
CA LEU A 138 -2.23 15.69 -0.85
C LEU A 138 -2.64 15.79 -2.33
N GLY A 139 -1.69 15.69 -3.26
CA GLY A 139 -1.94 15.64 -4.69
C GLY A 139 -2.84 14.47 -5.06
N TYR A 140 -2.47 13.26 -4.60
CA TYR A 140 -3.30 12.07 -4.75
C TYR A 140 -4.70 12.30 -4.18
N TRP A 141 -4.80 12.70 -2.91
CA TRP A 141 -6.10 12.92 -2.27
C TRP A 141 -6.98 13.90 -3.04
N THR A 142 -6.43 15.05 -3.44
CA THR A 142 -7.20 16.09 -4.12
C THR A 142 -7.60 15.73 -5.54
N SER A 143 -6.77 14.94 -6.24
CA SER A 143 -7.10 14.40 -7.56
C SER A 143 -8.19 13.32 -7.50
N THR A 144 -8.18 12.49 -6.46
CA THR A 144 -9.08 11.32 -6.34
C THR A 144 -10.39 11.65 -5.63
N TYR A 145 -10.34 12.49 -4.59
CA TYR A 145 -11.47 12.75 -3.68
C TYR A 145 -11.89 14.23 -3.62
N GLY A 146 -11.19 15.10 -4.34
CA GLY A 146 -11.44 16.54 -4.34
C GLY A 146 -10.79 17.29 -3.18
N ARG A 147 -11.03 18.61 -3.13
CA ARG A 147 -10.30 19.55 -2.25
C ARG A 147 -10.68 19.48 -0.77
N ALA A 148 -11.73 18.74 -0.41
CA ALA A 148 -12.14 18.56 0.97
C ALA A 148 -11.21 17.55 1.68
N ILE A 149 -10.15 18.05 2.30
CA ILE A 149 -9.19 17.20 3.02
C ILE A 149 -9.69 16.93 4.44
N PRO A 150 -9.91 15.65 4.83
CA PRO A 150 -10.46 15.30 6.13
C PRO A 150 -9.43 15.49 7.25
N LYS A 151 -9.94 15.59 8.48
CA LYS A 151 -9.13 15.90 9.68
C LYS A 151 -7.96 14.92 9.90
N PRO A 152 -8.09 13.59 9.74
CA PRO A 152 -6.97 12.67 9.94
C PRO A 152 -5.82 12.91 8.97
N VAL A 153 -6.12 13.17 7.69
CA VAL A 153 -5.11 13.49 6.65
C VAL A 153 -4.38 14.78 7.01
N LYS A 154 -5.13 15.87 7.29
CA LYS A 154 -4.53 17.17 7.68
C LYS A 154 -3.59 17.03 8.88
N ARG A 155 -4.02 16.28 9.90
CA ARG A 155 -3.24 16.11 11.13
C ARG A 155 -2.02 15.20 10.94
N GLY A 156 -2.16 14.12 10.17
CA GLY A 156 -1.03 13.23 9.87
C GLY A 156 0.04 13.91 9.03
N VAL A 157 -0.37 14.69 8.03
CA VAL A 157 0.52 15.54 7.24
C VAL A 157 1.21 16.58 8.13
N ALA A 158 0.46 17.27 9.01
CA ALA A 158 1.04 18.25 9.92
C ALA A 158 2.10 17.64 10.86
N ASP A 159 1.87 16.43 11.38
CA ASP A 159 2.85 15.72 12.21
C ASP A 159 4.11 15.36 11.41
N ALA A 160 3.95 14.92 10.16
CA ALA A 160 5.07 14.60 9.28
C ALA A 160 5.87 15.85 8.89
N VAL A 161 5.21 16.94 8.51
CA VAL A 161 5.85 18.21 8.11
C VAL A 161 6.77 18.73 9.21
N ARG A 162 6.32 18.70 10.47
CA ARG A 162 7.14 19.10 11.63
C ARG A 162 8.46 18.32 11.74
N ARG A 163 8.44 17.04 11.33
CA ARG A 163 9.62 16.16 11.34
C ARG A 163 10.48 16.30 10.07
N LEU A 164 9.87 16.60 8.93
CA LEU A 164 10.51 16.52 7.62
C LEU A 164 11.04 17.86 7.11
N TYR A 165 10.40 18.97 7.46
CA TYR A 165 10.72 20.28 6.87
C TYR A 165 11.79 21.00 7.72
N THR A 166 13.03 20.55 7.55
CA THR A 166 14.21 21.10 8.22
C THR A 166 15.02 21.98 7.27
N LYS A 167 15.93 22.81 7.81
CA LYS A 167 16.88 23.59 6.99
C LYS A 167 17.66 22.73 6.00
N LYS A 168 18.06 21.52 6.41
CA LYS A 168 18.77 20.56 5.54
C LYS A 168 17.87 20.05 4.41
N SER A 169 16.59 19.81 4.70
CA SER A 169 15.61 19.39 3.71
C SER A 169 15.41 20.47 2.64
N LEU A 170 15.29 21.73 3.07
CA LEU A 170 15.18 22.87 2.15
C LEU A 170 16.36 22.89 1.16
N LEU A 171 17.59 22.87 1.68
CA LEU A 171 18.81 22.87 0.85
C LEU A 171 18.95 21.66 -0.08
N LYS A 172 18.26 20.54 0.20
CA LYS A 172 18.38 19.31 -0.60
C LYS A 172 17.26 19.16 -1.63
N TYR A 173 16.05 19.60 -1.31
CA TYR A 173 14.84 19.30 -2.09
C TYR A 173 14.21 20.54 -2.72
N ASP A 174 14.64 21.74 -2.32
CA ASP A 174 14.16 23.03 -2.83
C ASP A 174 15.31 23.81 -3.48
N THR A 175 16.01 23.13 -4.40
CA THR A 175 17.10 23.70 -5.19
C THR A 175 16.72 23.57 -6.66
N ALA A 176 16.40 24.70 -7.28
CA ALA A 176 16.16 24.82 -8.71
C ALA A 176 17.36 24.38 -9.55
#